data_AF-M4VRM7-F1
#
_entry.id   AF-M4VRM7-F1
#
_cell.length_a   1.000
_cell.length_b   1.000
_cell.length_c   1.000
_cell.angle_alpha   90.00
_cell.angle_beta   90.00
_cell.angle_gamma   90.00
#
_symmetry.space_group_name_H-M   'P 1'
#
loop_
_entity.id
_entity.type
_entity.pdbx_description
1 polymer ?
#
loop_
_entity_poly.entity_id
_entity_poly.type
_entity_poly.pdbx_seq_one_letter_code
_entity_poly.pdbx_strand_id
1 'polypeptide(L)'
;MKVLVVLCIVLIAFTLIVSAKKNKSNDEEKPKSYKKVFKECQKKDETRVDASIIRKLKKHKQVDLPANFGDHKLCVFKGIGLLKADNTVDEDKLKKKISSAKPQKDNVDSIFTECKSSKSTLQETALNLDRCLTTNSIEF
;
A
#
# COMPACT_ATOMS: atom_id res chain seq x y z
N MET A 1 -42.69 1.44 -47.53
CA MET A 1 -41.29 1.12 -47.16
C MET A 1 -40.50 2.36 -46.74
N LYS A 2 -41.00 3.15 -45.79
CA LYS A 2 -40.26 4.27 -45.14
C LYS A 2 -40.54 4.37 -43.64
N VAL A 3 -41.57 3.68 -43.15
CA VAL A 3 -42.01 3.70 -41.75
C VAL A 3 -41.33 2.62 -40.90
N LEU A 4 -40.77 1.57 -41.53
CA LEU A 4 -40.01 0.51 -40.84
C LEU A 4 -38.57 0.90 -40.47
N VAL A 5 -38.04 1.99 -41.05
CA VAL A 5 -36.66 2.44 -40.80
C VAL A 5 -36.57 3.32 -39.53
N VAL A 6 -37.68 3.92 -39.11
CA VAL A 6 -37.70 4.83 -37.95
C VAL A 6 -37.82 4.08 -36.62
N LEU A 7 -38.32 2.84 -36.62
CA LEU A 7 -38.50 2.05 -35.40
C LEU A 7 -37.21 1.38 -34.87
N CYS A 8 -36.18 1.24 -35.70
CA CYS A 8 -34.89 0.66 -35.28
C CYS A 8 -33.93 1.67 -34.63
N ILE A 9 -34.19 2.98 -34.75
CA ILE A 9 -33.30 4.02 -34.23
C ILE A 9 -33.52 4.28 -32.73
N VAL A 10 -34.66 3.85 -32.16
CA VAL A 10 -35.00 4.09 -30.74
C VAL A 10 -34.53 2.96 -29.81
N LEU A 11 -34.15 1.79 -30.32
CA LEU A 11 -33.72 0.64 -29.51
C LEU A 11 -32.19 0.50 -29.31
N ILE A 12 -31.39 1.41 -29.87
CA ILE A 12 -29.91 1.41 -29.70
C ILE A 12 -29.48 2.31 -28.52
N ALA A 13 -30.41 2.94 -27.80
CA ALA A 13 -30.11 3.78 -26.64
C ALA A 13 -29.83 3.00 -25.33
N PHE A 14 -29.87 1.67 -25.35
CA PHE A 14 -29.68 0.81 -24.16
C PHE A 14 -28.41 -0.05 -24.20
N THR A 15 -27.42 0.32 -25.01
CA THR A 15 -26.11 -0.34 -24.98
C THR A 15 -25.13 0.38 -24.06
N LEU A 16 -24.76 -0.32 -22.99
CA LEU A 16 -23.43 -0.29 -22.36
C LEU A 16 -23.10 0.94 -21.50
N ILE A 17 -23.73 1.03 -20.33
CA ILE A 17 -23.02 1.55 -19.15
C ILE A 17 -22.01 0.49 -18.71
N VAL A 18 -20.97 0.29 -19.53
CA VAL A 18 -19.73 -0.31 -19.04
C VAL A 18 -19.19 0.71 -18.06
N SER A 19 -19.35 0.41 -16.77
CA SER A 19 -18.65 1.11 -15.70
C SER A 19 -17.16 0.89 -15.93
N ALA A 20 -16.56 1.78 -16.71
CA ALA A 20 -15.14 2.01 -16.74
C ALA A 20 -14.78 2.46 -15.32
N LYS A 21 -14.46 1.48 -14.47
CA LYS A 21 -13.79 1.69 -13.20
C LYS A 21 -12.47 2.34 -13.59
N LYS A 22 -12.48 3.67 -13.58
CA LYS A 22 -11.36 4.54 -13.90
C LYS A 22 -10.24 4.11 -12.96
N ASN A 23 -9.33 3.28 -13.47
CA ASN A 23 -8.05 3.02 -12.83
C ASN A 23 -7.36 4.38 -12.80
N LYS A 24 -7.49 5.07 -11.67
CA LYS A 24 -6.84 6.33 -11.39
C LYS A 24 -5.33 6.04 -11.34
N SER A 25 -4.72 6.05 -12.52
CA SER A 25 -3.29 5.92 -12.73
C SER A 25 -2.73 7.32 -12.92
N ASN A 26 -1.62 7.57 -12.22
CA ASN A 26 -0.77 8.77 -12.30
C ASN A 26 -1.41 10.11 -11.94
N ASP A 27 -1.77 10.29 -10.66
CA ASP A 27 -1.28 11.49 -9.99
C ASP A 27 0.09 11.08 -9.41
N GLU A 28 1.17 11.82 -9.67
CA GLU A 28 2.31 11.86 -8.75
C GLU A 28 1.83 12.49 -7.44
N GLU A 29 0.98 11.75 -6.73
CA GLU A 29 0.35 12.17 -5.50
C GLU A 29 1.48 12.23 -4.48
N LYS A 30 1.80 13.43 -4.00
CA LYS A 30 2.76 13.62 -2.89
C LYS A 30 2.50 12.54 -1.83
N PRO A 31 3.55 11.89 -1.31
CA PRO A 31 3.38 10.78 -0.39
C PRO A 31 2.46 11.21 0.76
N LYS A 32 1.32 10.52 0.87
CA LYS A 32 0.31 10.80 1.90
C LYS A 32 0.92 10.47 3.26
N SER A 33 0.46 11.16 4.31
CA SER A 33 0.88 10.80 5.67
C SER A 33 0.48 9.37 6.02
N TYR A 34 1.34 8.66 6.76
CA TYR A 34 1.10 7.27 7.16
C TYR A 34 -0.27 7.07 7.80
N LYS A 35 -0.67 7.95 8.73
CA LYS A 35 -1.98 7.90 9.40
C LYS A 35 -3.15 7.97 8.40
N LYS A 36 -3.04 8.76 7.33
CA LYS A 36 -4.08 8.88 6.31
C LYS A 36 -4.16 7.59 5.49
N VAL A 37 -3.03 7.11 4.98
CA VAL A 37 -2.97 5.87 4.17
C VAL A 37 -3.42 4.67 4.99
N PHE A 38 -2.97 4.55 6.23
CA PHE A 38 -3.40 3.50 7.14
C PHE A 38 -4.93 3.43 7.27
N LYS A 39 -5.58 4.59 7.45
CA LYS A 39 -7.05 4.66 7.49
C LYS A 39 -7.68 4.31 6.15
N GLU A 40 -7.10 4.71 5.03
CA GLU A 40 -7.58 4.35 3.69
C GLU A 40 -7.50 2.83 3.47
N CYS A 41 -6.39 2.19 3.87
CA CYS A 41 -6.25 0.73 3.82
C CYS A 41 -7.21 0.01 4.78
N GLN A 42 -7.51 0.57 5.96
CA GLN A 42 -8.50 0.00 6.88
C GLN A 42 -9.95 0.04 6.38
N LYS A 43 -10.26 0.87 5.38
CA LYS A 43 -11.62 0.98 4.81
C LYS A 43 -11.92 -0.10 3.77
N LYS A 44 -10.89 -0.77 3.24
CA LYS A 44 -11.04 -1.81 2.21
C LYS A 44 -11.11 -3.17 2.89
N ASP A 45 -12.07 -4.00 2.51
CA ASP A 45 -12.27 -5.30 3.15
C ASP A 45 -11.04 -6.21 2.99
N GLU A 46 -10.40 -6.18 1.82
CA GLU A 46 -9.22 -6.99 1.51
C GLU A 46 -8.00 -6.63 2.36
N THR A 47 -7.88 -5.38 2.81
CA THR A 47 -6.75 -4.91 3.62
C THR A 47 -7.11 -4.54 5.05
N ARG A 48 -8.35 -4.79 5.49
CA ARG A 48 -8.78 -4.42 6.85
C ARG A 48 -8.25 -5.40 7.88
N VAL A 49 -7.41 -4.93 8.78
CA VAL A 49 -6.90 -5.70 9.92
C VAL A 49 -7.72 -5.36 11.17
N ASP A 50 -8.01 -6.37 12.00
CA ASP A 50 -8.72 -6.17 13.26
C ASP A 50 -8.01 -5.14 14.17
N ALA A 51 -8.77 -4.19 14.69
CA ALA A 51 -8.23 -3.08 15.49
C ALA A 51 -7.53 -3.56 16.77
N SER A 52 -7.97 -4.68 17.36
CA SER A 52 -7.34 -5.28 18.54
C SER A 52 -5.96 -5.85 18.21
N ILE A 53 -5.78 -6.45 17.03
CA ILE A 53 -4.48 -6.94 16.54
C ILE A 53 -3.52 -5.76 16.33
N ILE A 54 -3.97 -4.71 15.63
CA ILE A 54 -3.17 -3.48 15.45
C ILE A 54 -2.74 -2.90 16.80
N ARG A 55 -3.65 -2.85 17.78
CA ARG A 55 -3.35 -2.33 19.12
C ARG A 55 -2.33 -3.19 19.86
N LYS A 56 -2.35 -4.51 19.69
CA LYS A 56 -1.36 -5.43 20.28
C LYS A 56 0.01 -5.24 19.61
N LEU A 57 0.06 -5.13 18.29
CA LEU A 57 1.29 -4.87 17.53
C LEU A 57 1.96 -3.55 17.93
N LYS A 58 1.18 -2.47 18.10
CA LYS A 58 1.68 -1.18 18.61
C LYS A 58 2.27 -1.24 20.01
N LYS A 59 1.92 -2.27 20.79
CA LYS A 59 2.46 -2.52 22.13
C LYS A 59 3.57 -3.56 22.12
N HIS A 60 4.12 -3.88 20.94
CA HIS A 60 5.13 -4.91 20.72
C HIS A 60 4.73 -6.30 21.28
N LYS A 61 3.43 -6.59 21.36
CA LYS A 61 2.95 -7.90 21.81
C LYS A 61 2.97 -8.89 20.66
N GLN A 62 3.34 -10.13 20.97
CA GLN A 62 3.22 -11.24 20.04
C GLN A 62 1.75 -11.49 19.71
N VAL A 63 1.46 -11.66 18.43
CA VAL A 63 0.14 -11.96 17.89
C VAL A 63 0.29 -12.86 16.68
N ASP A 64 -0.69 -13.72 16.47
CA ASP A 64 -0.87 -14.39 15.19
C ASP A 64 -1.35 -13.37 14.17
N LEU A 65 -0.54 -13.17 13.13
CA LEU A 65 -0.87 -12.21 12.08
C LEU A 65 -1.99 -12.80 11.22
N PRO A 66 -3.08 -12.06 10.98
CA PRO A 66 -4.12 -12.53 10.08
C PRO A 66 -3.56 -12.64 8.66
N ALA A 67 -4.17 -13.51 7.84
CA ALA A 67 -3.70 -13.77 6.47
C ALA A 67 -3.57 -12.49 5.61
N ASN A 68 -4.46 -11.51 5.83
CA ASN A 68 -4.47 -10.25 5.09
C ASN A 68 -3.53 -9.16 5.64
N PHE A 69 -2.73 -9.47 6.67
CA PHE A 69 -1.79 -8.50 7.24
C PHE A 69 -0.72 -8.08 6.23
N GLY A 70 -0.26 -9.02 5.38
CA GLY A 70 0.66 -8.72 4.28
C GLY A 70 0.07 -7.73 3.28
N ASP A 71 -1.19 -7.93 2.88
CA ASP A 71 -1.89 -7.01 1.98
C ASP A 71 -2.09 -5.63 2.61
N HIS A 72 -2.38 -5.57 3.91
CA HIS A 72 -2.46 -4.31 4.64
C HIS A 72 -1.14 -3.53 4.59
N LYS A 73 -0.01 -4.18 4.92
CA LYS A 73 1.31 -3.54 4.88
C LYS A 73 1.71 -3.11 3.48
N LEU A 74 1.39 -3.94 2.48
CA LEU A 74 1.59 -3.60 1.09
C LEU A 74 0.80 -2.34 0.69
N CYS A 75 -0.48 -2.26 1.03
CA CYS A 75 -1.32 -1.08 0.79
C CYS A 75 -0.74 0.17 1.43
N VAL A 76 -0.30 0.06 2.69
CA VAL A 76 0.27 1.19 3.43
C VAL A 76 1.58 1.66 2.80
N PHE A 77 2.51 0.75 2.53
CA PHE A 77 3.82 1.11 1.99
C PHE A 77 3.77 1.61 0.55
N LYS A 78 2.87 1.07 -0.29
CA LYS A 78 2.61 1.67 -1.61
C LYS A 78 1.99 3.05 -1.47
N GLY A 79 1.02 3.24 -0.56
CA GLY A 79 0.34 4.53 -0.42
C GLY A 79 1.19 5.67 0.16
N ILE A 80 2.19 5.37 0.99
CA ILE A 80 3.20 6.36 1.43
C ILE A 80 4.40 6.45 0.47
N GLY A 81 4.41 5.63 -0.60
CA GLY A 81 5.43 5.61 -1.64
C GLY A 81 6.75 4.97 -1.25
N LEU A 82 6.80 4.14 -0.20
CA LEU A 82 8.00 3.43 0.25
C LEU A 82 8.25 2.13 -0.55
N LEU A 83 7.19 1.55 -1.11
CA LEU A 83 7.27 0.51 -2.13
C LEU A 83 6.83 1.09 -3.47
N LYS A 84 7.62 0.85 -4.51
CA LYS A 84 7.33 1.26 -5.88
C LYS A 84 6.31 0.32 -6.53
N ALA A 85 5.84 0.71 -7.72
CA ALA A 85 4.91 -0.09 -8.52
C ALA A 85 5.53 -1.42 -9.01
N ASP A 86 6.85 -1.42 -9.23
CA ASP A 86 7.65 -2.57 -9.65
C ASP A 86 8.05 -3.49 -8.48
N ASN A 87 7.48 -3.27 -7.30
CA ASN A 87 7.67 -4.08 -6.10
C ASN A 87 9.04 -3.93 -5.45
N THR A 88 9.83 -2.93 -5.86
CA THR A 88 11.08 -2.60 -5.19
C THR A 88 10.87 -1.55 -4.09
N VAL A 89 11.79 -1.52 -3.13
CA VAL A 89 11.81 -0.48 -2.11
C VAL A 89 12.31 0.83 -2.74
N ASP A 90 11.64 1.93 -2.42
CA ASP A 90 12.14 3.26 -2.74
C ASP A 90 13.33 3.57 -1.81
N GLU A 91 14.53 3.30 -2.32
CA GLU A 91 15.79 3.40 -1.58
C GLU A 91 16.02 4.80 -0.99
N ASP A 92 15.75 5.85 -1.76
CA ASP A 92 15.93 7.24 -1.33
C ASP A 92 14.99 7.58 -0.17
N LYS A 93 13.71 7.22 -0.29
CA LYS A 93 12.75 7.44 0.80
C LYS A 93 13.04 6.59 2.03
N LEU A 94 13.47 5.34 1.84
CA LEU A 94 13.86 4.46 2.93
C LEU A 94 15.06 5.05 3.68
N LYS A 95 16.13 5.41 2.97
CA LYS A 95 17.33 5.98 3.58
C LYS A 95 17.03 7.31 4.28
N LYS A 96 16.23 8.18 3.67
CA LYS A 96 15.75 9.42 4.31
C LYS A 96 14.98 9.14 5.60
N LYS A 97 14.11 8.14 5.59
CA LYS A 97 13.31 7.76 6.75
C LYS A 97 14.17 7.22 7.89
N ILE A 98 15.11 6.32 7.59
CA ILE A 98 16.06 5.76 8.56
C ILE A 98 16.90 6.88 9.17
N SER A 99 17.51 7.74 8.36
CA SER A 99 18.33 8.87 8.83
C SER A 99 17.55 9.83 9.73
N SER A 100 16.27 10.06 9.43
CA SER A 100 15.42 10.94 10.24
C SER A 100 15.07 10.32 11.61
N ALA A 101 15.01 8.99 11.69
CA ALA A 101 14.73 8.26 12.93
C ALA A 101 16.00 7.94 13.75
N LYS A 102 17.16 7.85 13.10
CA LYS A 102 18.47 7.54 13.70
C LYS A 102 19.47 8.64 13.35
N PRO A 103 19.44 9.79 14.04
CA PRO A 103 20.34 10.91 13.75
C PRO A 103 21.82 10.59 14.04
N GLN A 104 22.11 9.59 14.88
CA GLN A 104 23.45 9.02 15.02
C GLN A 104 23.72 8.13 13.80
N LYS A 105 24.60 8.61 12.90
CA LYS A 105 24.81 8.06 11.55
C LYS A 105 25.29 6.61 11.52
N ASP A 106 25.83 6.10 12.62
CA ASP A 106 26.62 4.87 12.66
C ASP A 106 25.85 3.60 12.29
N ASN A 107 24.51 3.65 12.23
CA ASN A 107 23.67 2.50 11.89
C ASN A 107 22.84 2.68 10.61
N VAL A 108 22.87 3.84 9.94
CA VAL A 108 21.95 4.13 8.82
C VAL A 108 22.17 3.18 7.65
N ASP A 109 23.42 3.01 7.20
CA ASP A 109 23.72 2.18 6.02
C ASP A 109 23.51 0.69 6.27
N SER A 110 23.78 0.22 7.50
CA SER A 110 23.53 -1.16 7.91
C SER A 110 22.03 -1.48 7.91
N ILE A 111 21.22 -0.65 8.58
CA ILE A 111 19.76 -0.80 8.63
C ILE A 111 19.17 -0.68 7.21
N PHE A 112 19.68 0.25 6.41
CA PHE A 112 19.23 0.41 5.02
C PHE A 112 19.46 -0.85 4.19
N THR A 113 20.65 -1.43 4.29
CA THR A 113 21.02 -2.66 3.58
C THR A 113 20.14 -3.83 4.01
N GLU A 114 19.85 -3.94 5.32
CA GLU A 114 18.94 -4.94 5.86
C GLU A 114 17.50 -4.75 5.34
N CYS A 115 16.96 -3.53 5.45
CA CYS A 115 15.56 -3.26 5.20
C CYS A 115 15.18 -3.22 3.71
N LYS A 116 16.13 -2.97 2.80
CA LYS A 116 15.83 -2.86 1.36
C LYS A 116 15.65 -4.20 0.63
N SER A 117 15.89 -5.34 1.32
CA SER A 117 15.77 -6.67 0.74
C SER A 117 14.35 -6.97 0.24
N SER A 118 14.25 -7.25 -1.07
CA SER A 118 13.01 -7.74 -1.69
C SER A 118 12.84 -9.26 -1.46
N LYS A 119 11.58 -9.73 -1.43
CA LYS A 119 11.21 -11.14 -1.24
C LYS A 119 10.47 -11.70 -2.45
N SER A 120 10.04 -12.96 -2.36
CA SER A 120 9.44 -13.68 -3.49
C SER A 120 8.09 -13.09 -3.90
N THR A 121 7.32 -12.60 -2.92
CA THR A 121 6.06 -11.92 -3.16
C THR A 121 6.07 -10.47 -2.67
N LEU A 122 5.10 -9.73 -3.16
CA LEU A 122 4.83 -8.35 -2.78
C LEU A 122 4.51 -8.20 -1.30
N GLN A 123 3.64 -9.08 -0.80
CA GLN A 123 3.22 -9.13 0.58
C GLN A 123 4.40 -9.49 1.48
N GLU A 124 5.21 -10.49 1.09
CA GLU A 124 6.42 -10.85 1.84
C GLU A 124 7.43 -9.71 1.89
N THR A 125 7.59 -8.97 0.79
CA THR A 125 8.48 -7.79 0.75
C THR A 125 8.00 -6.71 1.71
N ALA A 126 6.70 -6.42 1.70
CA ALA A 126 6.09 -5.49 2.65
C ALA A 126 6.25 -5.97 4.11
N LEU A 127 6.04 -7.26 4.39
CA LEU A 127 6.21 -7.81 5.73
C LEU A 127 7.66 -7.78 6.20
N ASN A 128 8.61 -8.07 5.31
CA ASN A 128 10.03 -7.98 5.60
C ASN A 128 10.44 -6.55 5.96
N LEU A 129 9.98 -5.58 5.15
CA LEU A 129 10.24 -4.17 5.40
C LEU A 129 9.63 -3.72 6.73
N ASP A 130 8.37 -4.09 7.01
CA ASP A 130 7.70 -3.76 8.28
C ASP A 130 8.44 -4.31 9.50
N ARG A 131 8.88 -5.57 9.42
CA ARG A 131 9.65 -6.23 10.47
C ARG A 131 10.98 -5.50 10.69
N CYS A 132 11.74 -5.25 9.63
CA CYS A 132 13.04 -4.58 9.73
C CYS A 132 12.92 -3.20 10.36
N LEU A 133 11.95 -2.39 9.93
CA LEU A 133 11.70 -1.06 10.48
C LEU A 133 11.28 -1.14 11.95
N THR A 134 10.42 -2.10 12.32
CA THR A 134 9.98 -2.29 13.71
C THR A 134 11.13 -2.73 14.62
N THR A 135 11.94 -3.71 14.19
CA THR A 135 13.12 -4.19 14.92
C THR A 135 14.11 -3.05 15.19
N ASN A 136 14.28 -2.16 14.21
CA ASN A 136 15.17 -1.01 14.31
C ASN A 136 14.51 0.22 14.97
N SER A 137 13.28 0.09 15.48
CA SER A 137 12.50 1.17 16.13
C SER A 137 12.32 2.40 15.24
N ILE A 138 11.98 2.18 13.97
CA ILE A 138 11.72 3.23 12.98
C ILE A 138 10.21 3.37 12.81
N GLU A 139 9.66 4.44 13.38
CA GLU A 139 8.23 4.72 13.39
C GLU A 139 7.81 5.71 12.29
N PHE A 140 6.55 5.65 11.83
CA PHE A 140 5.98 6.52 10.80
C PHE A 140 5.00 7.57 11.30
#